data_AF-K3WWP2-F1
#
_entry.id   AF-K3WWP2-F1
#
_cell.length_a   1.000
_cell.length_b   1.000
_cell.length_c   1.000
_cell.angle_alpha   90.00
_cell.angle_beta   90.00
_cell.angle_gamma   90.00
#
_symmetry.space_group_name_H-M   'P 1'
#
loop_
_entity.id
_entity.type
_entity.pdbx_description
1 polymer ?
#
loop_
_entity_poly.entity_id
_entity_poly.type
_entity_poly.pdbx_seq_one_letter_code
_entity_poly.pdbx_strand_id
1 'polypeptide(L)'
;MKFQAVLVAAAAVFGLASAYDEVTECPATEFTKLAPLATNPNLPVCQDASGWQMLPPTGYPTDAQRAIMCATTECFNLIEAIKQIGPSDCMLVFGDVKLNVKKLSEEFEGSCFA
;
A
#
# COMPACT_ATOMS: atom_id res chain seq x y z
N MET A 1 -30.46 -50.42 2.33
CA MET A 1 -29.63 -49.36 2.95
C MET A 1 -28.20 -49.59 2.46
N LYS A 2 -27.43 -48.69 1.83
CA LYS A 2 -27.32 -47.22 1.83
C LYS A 2 -26.80 -46.83 0.42
N PHE A 3 -27.47 -45.91 -0.29
CA PHE A 3 -27.14 -44.48 -0.44
C PHE A 3 -25.68 -44.14 -0.82
N GLN A 4 -25.57 -43.58 -2.01
CA GLN A 4 -24.39 -43.03 -2.69
C GLN A 4 -23.78 -41.84 -1.93
N ALA A 5 -22.50 -41.58 -2.16
CA ALA A 5 -21.93 -40.24 -1.97
C ALA A 5 -20.93 -39.94 -3.10
N VAL A 6 -21.40 -39.17 -4.07
CA VAL A 6 -20.57 -38.50 -5.08
C VAL A 6 -19.80 -37.40 -4.36
N LEU A 7 -18.46 -37.47 -4.39
CA LEU A 7 -17.59 -36.40 -3.92
C LEU A 7 -17.65 -35.24 -4.91
N VAL A 8 -18.40 -34.20 -4.56
CA VAL A 8 -18.37 -32.90 -5.24
C VAL A 8 -17.10 -32.20 -4.78
N ALA A 9 -16.11 -32.09 -5.66
CA ALA A 9 -14.95 -31.23 -5.45
C ALA A 9 -15.39 -29.76 -5.61
N ALA A 10 -15.64 -29.08 -4.49
CA ALA A 10 -15.77 -27.63 -4.48
C ALA A 10 -14.35 -27.03 -4.59
N ALA A 11 -13.95 -26.65 -5.81
CA ALA A 11 -12.79 -25.79 -6.01
C ALA A 11 -13.17 -24.37 -5.53
N ALA A 12 -13.00 -24.13 -4.24
CA ALA A 12 -13.05 -22.78 -3.71
C ALA A 12 -11.77 -22.05 -4.15
N VAL A 13 -11.88 -21.26 -5.22
CA VAL A 13 -10.87 -20.27 -5.59
C VAL A 13 -10.98 -19.15 -4.56
N PHE A 14 -10.42 -19.37 -3.36
CA PHE A 14 -10.13 -18.27 -2.45
C PHE A 14 -9.03 -17.45 -3.12
N GLY A 15 -9.32 -16.20 -3.48
CA GLY A 15 -8.33 -15.27 -3.97
C GLY A 15 -7.16 -15.25 -3.00
N LEU A 16 -5.97 -15.63 -3.47
CA LEU A 16 -4.75 -15.52 -2.70
C LEU A 16 -4.52 -14.01 -2.51
N ALA A 17 -4.90 -13.48 -1.36
CA ALA A 17 -4.30 -12.23 -0.91
C ALA A 17 -2.80 -12.51 -0.82
N SER A 18 -2.01 -11.90 -1.70
CA SER A 18 -0.55 -11.96 -1.61
C SER A 18 -0.16 -11.45 -0.24
N ALA A 19 0.44 -12.31 0.59
CA ALA A 19 1.02 -11.85 1.84
C ALA A 19 2.25 -11.00 1.50
N TYR A 20 2.18 -9.70 1.79
CA TYR A 20 3.34 -8.81 1.71
C TYR A 20 4.37 -9.17 2.79
N ASP A 21 5.64 -8.88 2.51
CA ASP A 21 6.71 -9.06 3.50
C ASP A 21 6.67 -7.92 4.53
N GLU A 22 6.19 -8.25 5.72
CA GLU A 22 6.04 -7.33 6.86
C GLU A 22 7.22 -7.42 7.85
N VAL A 23 8.28 -8.16 7.53
CA VAL A 23 9.38 -8.46 8.45
C VAL A 23 10.74 -8.07 7.88
N THR A 24 11.02 -8.36 6.62
CA THR A 24 12.32 -8.11 6.00
C THR A 24 12.51 -6.63 5.74
N GLU A 25 13.50 -6.01 6.38
CA GLU A 25 13.82 -4.60 6.16
C GLU A 25 14.35 -4.35 4.75
N CYS A 26 13.92 -3.24 4.15
CA CYS A 26 14.41 -2.82 2.85
C CYS A 26 15.89 -2.43 2.90
N PRO A 27 16.66 -2.64 1.81
CA PRO A 27 17.99 -2.05 1.69
C PRO A 27 17.88 -0.51 1.67
N ALA A 28 18.92 0.18 2.12
CA ALA A 28 18.94 1.66 2.15
C ALA A 28 18.71 2.31 0.76
N THR A 29 19.04 1.59 -0.32
CA THR A 29 18.75 2.00 -1.70
C THR A 29 17.26 2.17 -1.98
N GLU A 30 16.37 1.58 -1.18
CA GLU A 30 14.92 1.73 -1.34
C GLU A 30 14.48 3.20 -1.19
N PHE A 31 15.10 3.95 -0.27
CA PHE A 31 14.84 5.39 -0.13
C PHE A 31 15.22 6.16 -1.40
N THR A 32 16.26 5.74 -2.12
CA THR A 32 16.68 6.41 -3.35
C THR A 32 15.69 6.20 -4.50
N LYS A 33 14.95 5.09 -4.52
CA LYS A 33 13.88 4.87 -5.50
C LYS A 33 12.76 5.91 -5.37
N LEU A 34 12.52 6.41 -4.16
CA LEU A 34 11.48 7.40 -3.87
C LEU A 34 11.86 8.83 -4.27
N ALA A 35 13.10 9.07 -4.69
CA ALA A 35 13.58 10.40 -5.07
C ALA A 35 12.71 11.14 -6.11
N PRO A 36 12.12 10.49 -7.14
CA PRO A 36 11.25 11.17 -8.09
C PRO A 36 9.99 11.80 -7.47
N LEU A 37 9.55 11.33 -6.29
CA LEU A 37 8.41 11.91 -5.59
C LEU A 37 8.67 13.34 -5.13
N ALA A 38 9.93 13.70 -4.85
CA ALA A 38 10.29 15.05 -4.39
C ALA A 38 9.93 16.14 -5.41
N THR A 39 9.80 15.80 -6.69
CA THR A 39 9.36 16.72 -7.76
C THR A 39 7.96 16.40 -8.28
N ASN A 40 7.25 15.43 -7.68
CA ASN A 40 5.89 15.09 -8.07
C ASN A 40 4.92 16.15 -7.52
N PRO A 41 4.13 16.85 -8.36
CA PRO A 41 3.24 17.91 -7.90
C PRO A 41 2.11 17.42 -7.00
N ASN A 42 1.77 16.13 -7.05
CA ASN A 42 0.73 15.54 -6.21
C ASN A 42 1.19 15.31 -4.77
N LEU A 43 2.52 15.22 -4.53
CA LEU A 43 3.08 14.98 -3.21
C LEU A 43 2.67 16.06 -2.20
N PRO A 44 2.98 17.35 -2.39
CA PRO A 44 2.61 18.38 -1.42
C PRO A 44 1.10 18.50 -1.26
N VAL A 45 0.32 18.40 -2.34
CA VAL A 45 -1.15 18.52 -2.26
C VAL A 45 -1.76 17.41 -1.41
N CYS A 46 -1.37 16.15 -1.63
CA CYS A 46 -1.88 15.04 -0.84
C CYS A 46 -1.43 15.13 0.62
N GLN A 47 -0.16 15.45 0.84
CA GLN A 47 0.43 15.58 2.17
C GLN A 47 -0.24 16.69 2.99
N ASP A 48 -0.43 17.87 2.40
CA ASP A 48 -1.04 19.03 3.07
C ASP A 48 -2.54 18.81 3.33
N ALA A 49 -3.26 18.17 2.41
CA ALA A 49 -4.69 17.90 2.58
C ALA A 49 -4.95 16.85 3.67
N SER A 50 -4.23 15.73 3.63
CA SER A 50 -4.49 14.59 4.50
C SER A 50 -3.75 14.63 5.84
N GLY A 51 -2.59 15.32 5.88
CA GLY A 51 -1.65 15.23 6.99
C GLY A 51 -0.87 13.90 7.05
N TRP A 52 -1.03 12.99 6.08
CA TRP A 52 -0.16 11.82 5.94
C TRP A 52 1.08 12.20 5.14
N GLN A 53 2.27 11.80 5.62
CA GLN A 53 3.54 12.11 4.96
C GLN A 53 4.20 10.86 4.38
N MET A 54 4.59 10.95 3.10
CA MET A 54 5.46 9.98 2.44
C MET A 54 6.93 10.38 2.55
N LEU A 55 7.22 11.69 2.44
CA LEU A 55 8.57 12.26 2.54
C LEU A 55 8.58 13.42 3.54
N PRO A 56 9.14 13.24 4.76
CA PRO A 56 9.60 11.97 5.34
C PRO A 56 8.43 11.02 5.66
N PRO A 57 8.64 9.69 5.70
CA PRO A 57 7.56 8.73 5.90
C PRO A 57 7.02 8.78 7.34
N THR A 58 5.70 8.69 7.49
CA THR A 58 5.00 8.62 8.78
C THR A 58 4.33 7.26 9.05
N GLY A 59 4.53 6.29 8.16
CA GLY A 59 3.95 4.96 8.24
C GLY A 59 2.69 4.83 7.37
N TYR A 60 1.85 3.86 7.70
CA TYR A 60 0.54 3.72 7.05
C TYR A 60 -0.38 4.89 7.43
N PRO A 61 -1.23 5.38 6.50
CA PRO A 61 -2.25 6.37 6.83
C PRO A 61 -3.19 5.85 7.92
N THR A 62 -3.44 6.65 8.94
CA THR A 62 -4.53 6.43 9.90
C THR A 62 -5.88 6.47 9.19
N ASP A 63 -6.94 5.98 9.83
CA ASP A 63 -8.29 5.97 9.24
C ASP A 63 -8.78 7.37 8.85
N ALA A 64 -8.48 8.37 9.69
CA ALA A 64 -8.84 9.76 9.42
C ALA A 64 -8.05 10.34 8.24
N GLN A 65 -6.73 10.11 8.18
CA GLN A 65 -5.90 10.55 7.05
C GLN A 65 -6.36 9.86 5.76
N ARG A 66 -6.58 8.54 5.80
CA ARG A 66 -7.03 7.74 4.67
C ARG A 66 -8.37 8.22 4.12
N ALA A 67 -9.34 8.53 4.99
CA ALA A 67 -10.63 9.08 4.55
C ALA A 67 -10.46 10.38 3.74
N ILE A 68 -9.52 11.26 4.14
CA ILE A 68 -9.20 12.48 3.40
C ILE A 68 -8.47 12.15 2.09
N MET A 69 -7.50 11.24 2.13
CA MET A 69 -6.80 10.79 0.93
C MET A 69 -7.76 10.20 -0.12
N CYS A 70 -8.73 9.40 0.32
CA CYS A 70 -9.77 8.80 -0.53
C CYS A 70 -10.74 9.84 -1.13
N ALA A 71 -10.79 11.06 -0.59
CA ALA A 71 -11.55 12.17 -1.15
C ALA A 71 -10.69 13.14 -1.97
N THR A 72 -9.38 12.90 -2.09
CA THR A 72 -8.41 13.80 -2.72
C THR A 72 -7.78 13.16 -3.95
N THR A 73 -8.10 13.66 -5.15
CA THR A 73 -7.62 13.12 -6.43
C THR A 73 -6.09 13.03 -6.50
N GLU A 74 -5.39 14.04 -5.97
CA GLU A 74 -3.94 14.09 -5.94
C GLU A 74 -3.34 12.97 -5.07
N CYS A 75 -4.05 12.47 -4.06
CA CYS A 75 -3.60 11.30 -3.31
C CYS A 75 -3.64 10.02 -4.14
N PHE A 76 -4.66 9.81 -4.97
CA PHE A 76 -4.68 8.69 -5.91
C PHE A 76 -3.54 8.79 -6.92
N ASN A 77 -3.34 9.98 -7.51
CA ASN A 77 -2.24 10.21 -8.45
C ASN A 77 -0.86 10.03 -7.81
N LEU A 78 -0.70 10.43 -6.55
CA LEU A 78 0.53 10.20 -5.79
C LEU A 78 0.76 8.70 -5.55
N ILE A 79 -0.25 7.97 -5.10
CA ILE A 79 -0.14 6.53 -4.84
C ILE A 79 0.17 5.76 -6.14
N GLU A 80 -0.47 6.11 -7.25
CA GLU A 80 -0.15 5.52 -8.56
C GLU A 80 1.29 5.83 -8.98
N ALA A 81 1.79 7.05 -8.74
CA ALA A 81 3.19 7.37 -8.98
C ALA A 81 4.16 6.55 -8.09
N ILE A 82 3.79 6.30 -6.82
CA ILE A 82 4.55 5.42 -5.92
C ILE A 82 4.56 3.99 -6.48
N LYS A 83 3.42 3.49 -6.95
CA LYS A 83 3.33 2.16 -7.57
C LYS A 83 4.21 2.04 -8.81
N GLN A 84 4.24 3.07 -9.66
CA GLN A 84 5.07 3.11 -10.88
C GLN A 84 6.58 3.15 -10.61
N ILE A 85 7.01 3.63 -9.44
CA ILE A 85 8.41 3.52 -8.99
C ILE A 85 8.84 2.06 -8.80
N GLY A 86 7.88 1.16 -8.55
CA GLY A 86 8.16 -0.26 -8.31
C GLY A 86 8.85 -0.50 -6.97
N PRO A 87 8.23 -0.10 -5.83
CA PRO A 87 8.76 -0.40 -4.51
C PRO A 87 8.92 -1.91 -4.33
N SER A 88 10.00 -2.31 -3.69
CA SER A 88 10.24 -3.69 -3.31
C SER A 88 9.25 -4.11 -2.22
N ASP A 89 8.92 -5.40 -2.20
CA ASP A 89 8.12 -6.01 -1.14
C ASP A 89 8.99 -6.22 0.10
N CYS A 90 9.12 -5.18 0.92
CA CYS A 90 9.94 -5.14 2.11
C CYS A 90 9.47 -4.02 3.06
N MET A 91 9.91 -4.07 4.31
CA MET A 91 9.64 -3.05 5.32
C MET A 91 10.62 -1.89 5.21
N LEU A 92 10.15 -0.73 4.77
CA LEU A 92 10.89 0.52 4.85
C LEU A 92 10.91 0.97 6.32
N VAL A 93 12.12 1.12 6.89
CA VAL A 93 12.33 1.52 8.29
C VAL A 93 12.99 2.88 8.35
N PHE A 94 12.31 3.86 8.96
CA PHE A 94 12.82 5.22 9.15
C PHE A 94 12.68 5.62 10.63
N GLY A 95 13.74 5.37 11.41
CA GLY A 95 13.65 5.43 12.87
C GLY A 95 12.66 4.40 13.39
N ASP A 96 11.65 4.84 14.15
CA ASP A 96 10.59 3.97 14.66
C ASP A 96 9.43 3.76 13.65
N VAL A 97 9.45 4.46 12.51
CA VAL A 97 8.42 4.34 11.47
C VAL A 97 8.72 3.10 10.61
N LYS A 98 7.68 2.28 10.40
CA LYS A 98 7.72 1.09 9.57
C LYS A 98 6.52 1.02 8.63
N LEU A 99 6.76 0.77 7.34
CA LEU A 99 5.72 0.43 6.37
C LEU A 99 6.29 -0.38 5.20
N ASN A 100 5.48 -1.26 4.63
CA ASN A 100 5.73 -1.81 3.31
C ASN A 100 5.10 -0.88 2.26
N VAL A 101 5.95 -0.19 1.48
CA VAL A 101 5.51 0.83 0.50
C VAL A 101 4.77 0.18 -0.67
N LYS A 102 5.17 -1.03 -1.07
CA LYS A 102 4.49 -1.79 -2.12
C LYS A 102 3.06 -2.11 -1.70
N LYS A 103 2.89 -2.66 -0.51
CA LYS A 103 1.57 -2.91 0.10
C LYS A 103 0.70 -1.66 0.11
N LEU A 104 1.23 -0.56 0.65
CA LEU A 104 0.51 0.71 0.68
C LEU A 104 0.02 1.10 -0.72
N SER A 105 0.91 1.03 -1.72
CA SER A 105 0.59 1.49 -3.08
C SER A 105 -0.38 0.59 -3.84
N GLU A 106 -0.42 -0.70 -3.52
CA GLU A 106 -1.27 -1.68 -4.18
C GLU A 106 -2.65 -1.82 -3.50
N GLU A 107 -2.74 -1.59 -2.19
CA GLU A 107 -3.99 -1.75 -1.42
C GLU A 107 -4.77 -0.46 -1.21
N PHE A 108 -4.14 0.72 -1.37
CA PHE A 108 -4.77 2.01 -1.04
C PHE A 108 -6.13 2.21 -1.73
N GLU A 109 -6.21 2.02 -3.04
CA GLU A 109 -7.47 2.25 -3.79
C GLU A 109 -8.58 1.33 -3.29
N GLY A 110 -8.29 0.04 -3.09
CA GLY A 110 -9.26 -0.91 -2.53
C GLY A 110 -9.71 -0.52 -1.11
N SER A 111 -8.79 0.01 -0.30
CA SER A 111 -9.07 0.44 1.07
C SER A 111 -10.01 1.67 1.18
N CYS A 112 -10.22 2.40 0.09
CA CYS A 112 -11.16 3.53 0.04
C CYS A 112 -12.63 3.10 -0.08
N PHE A 113 -12.88 1.83 -0.40
CA PHE A 113 -14.23 1.29 -0.64
C PHE A 113 -14.56 0.09 0.26
N ALA A 114 -13.68 -0.22 1.22
CA ALA A 114 -13.79 -1.34 2.14
C ALA A 114 -14.68 -1.04 3.35
#